data_AF-A0A438H1C4-F1
#
_entry.id   AF-A0A438H1C4-F1
#
_cell.length_a   1.000
_cell.length_b   1.000
_cell.length_c   1.000
_cell.angle_alpha   90.00
_cell.angle_beta   90.00
_cell.angle_gamma   90.00
#
_symmetry.space_group_name_H-M   'P 1'
#
loop_
_entity.id
_entity.type
_entity.pdbx_description
1 polymer ?
#
loop_
_entity_poly.entity_id
_entity_poly.type
_entity_poly.pdbx_seq_one_letter_code
_entity_poly.pdbx_strand_id
1 'polypeptide(L)'
;METFYQLARWLLMWFEAISDLRVNMDKSELISVGGVKNVEDLASKFGCKVGSFLSTYLGILLGAPFKFVVAWDGIEERFHKRLAMWK
;
A
#
# COMPACT_ATOMS: atom_id res chain seq x y z
N MET A 1 11.24 -10.33 -14.41
CA MET A 1 11.19 -8.92 -13.97
C MET A 1 10.47 -8.08 -15.00
N GLU A 2 10.91 -8.10 -16.26
CA GLU A 2 10.22 -7.43 -17.38
C GLU A 2 8.75 -7.82 -17.53
N THR A 3 8.43 -9.13 -17.46
CA THR A 3 7.05 -9.63 -17.56
C THR A 3 6.13 -9.14 -16.44
N PHE A 4 6.64 -9.08 -15.20
CA PHE A 4 5.90 -8.55 -14.05
C PHE A 4 5.59 -7.07 -14.20
N TYR A 5 6.58 -6.29 -14.66
CA TYR A 5 6.41 -4.87 -14.93
C TYR A 5 5.32 -4.62 -15.97
N GLN A 6 5.33 -5.34 -17.09
CA GLN A 6 4.34 -5.18 -18.15
C GLN A 6 2.93 -5.53 -17.67
N LEU A 7 2.78 -6.63 -16.91
CA LEU A 7 1.49 -7.04 -16.34
C LEU A 7 0.93 -5.98 -15.37
N ALA A 8 1.75 -5.49 -14.44
CA ALA A 8 1.32 -4.47 -13.50
C ALA A 8 0.97 -3.15 -14.20
N ARG A 9 1.73 -2.77 -15.25
CA ARG A 9 1.40 -1.58 -16.05
C ARG A 9 0.08 -1.73 -16.80
N TRP A 10 -0.18 -2.91 -17.37
CA TRP A 10 -1.48 -3.21 -17.99
C TRP A 10 -2.63 -3.15 -17.00
N LEU A 11 -2.44 -3.71 -15.80
CA LEU A 11 -3.45 -3.67 -14.76
C LEU A 11 -3.81 -2.23 -14.37
N LEU A 12 -2.81 -1.37 -14.17
CA LEU A 12 -3.04 0.05 -13.84
C LEU A 12 -3.75 0.79 -14.99
N MET A 13 -3.33 0.57 -16.24
CA MET A 13 -4.00 1.18 -17.40
C MET A 13 -5.46 0.75 -17.51
N TRP A 14 -5.78 -0.53 -17.34
CA TRP A 14 -7.15 -1.02 -17.37
C TRP A 14 -7.98 -0.48 -16.20
N PHE A 15 -7.39 -0.39 -15.01
CA PHE A 15 -8.04 0.24 -13.86
C PHE A 15 -8.43 1.70 -14.18
N GLU A 16 -7.51 2.50 -14.70
CA GLU A 16 -7.80 3.90 -15.07
C GLU A 16 -8.88 3.98 -16.14
N ALA A 17 -8.80 3.14 -17.19
CA ALA A 17 -9.77 3.12 -18.28
C ALA A 17 -11.19 2.72 -17.84
N ILE A 18 -11.34 1.82 -16.88
CA ILE A 18 -12.65 1.33 -16.42
C ILE A 18 -13.23 2.23 -15.34
N SER A 19 -12.39 2.76 -14.45
CA SER A 19 -12.84 3.58 -13.32
C SER A 19 -12.97 5.07 -13.65
N ASP A 20 -12.40 5.51 -14.77
CA ASP A 20 -12.25 6.94 -15.14
C ASP A 20 -11.52 7.76 -14.05
N LEU A 21 -10.69 7.07 -13.26
CA LEU A 21 -9.83 7.67 -12.24
C LEU A 21 -8.37 7.64 -12.70
N ARG A 22 -7.55 8.48 -12.08
CA ARG A 22 -6.10 8.51 -12.28
C ARG A 22 -5.36 7.99 -11.06
N VAL A 23 -4.40 7.11 -11.26
CA VAL A 23 -3.55 6.58 -10.18
C VAL A 23 -2.59 7.67 -9.73
N ASN A 24 -2.53 7.90 -8.41
CA ASN A 24 -1.63 8.88 -7.81
C ASN A 24 -0.29 8.21 -7.48
N MET A 25 0.70 8.37 -8.35
CA MET A 25 2.02 7.76 -8.16
C MET A 25 2.82 8.39 -7.02
N ASP A 26 2.59 9.67 -6.68
CA ASP A 26 3.26 10.35 -5.56
C ASP A 26 2.89 9.79 -4.18
N LYS A 27 1.68 9.24 -4.07
CA LYS A 27 1.14 8.55 -2.89
C LYS A 27 1.28 7.05 -2.95
N SER A 28 1.65 6.50 -4.10
CA SER A 28 1.79 5.06 -4.29
C SER A 28 3.19 4.62 -3.84
N GLU A 29 3.26 3.43 -3.25
CA GLU A 29 4.49 2.82 -2.80
C GLU A 29 4.59 1.39 -3.34
N LEU A 30 5.77 1.02 -3.83
CA LEU A 30 6.09 -0.34 -4.23
C LEU A 30 6.79 -1.05 -3.08
N ILE A 31 6.15 -2.09 -2.55
CA ILE A 31 6.65 -2.89 -1.43
C ILE A 31 7.03 -4.28 -1.96
N SER A 32 8.26 -4.71 -1.74
CA SER A 32 8.65 -6.10 -2.01
C SER A 32 8.23 -7.02 -0.89
N VAL A 33 7.62 -8.14 -1.26
CA VAL A 33 7.36 -9.25 -0.35
C VAL A 33 8.40 -10.35 -0.63
N GLY A 34 9.28 -10.60 0.32
CA GLY A 34 10.39 -11.56 0.19
C GLY A 34 11.66 -10.98 -0.43
N GLY A 35 12.60 -11.85 -0.80
CA GLY A 35 13.95 -11.48 -1.29
C GLY A 35 14.00 -11.04 -2.75
N VAL A 36 13.22 -10.02 -3.12
CA VAL A 36 13.22 -9.48 -4.48
C VAL A 36 14.37 -8.47 -4.64
N LYS A 37 15.30 -8.76 -5.57
CA LYS A 37 16.35 -7.81 -5.97
C LYS A 37 15.75 -6.82 -6.99
N ASN A 38 16.18 -5.54 -6.93
CA ASN A 38 15.82 -4.45 -7.87
C ASN A 38 14.46 -3.76 -7.65
N VAL A 39 14.00 -3.63 -6.41
CA VAL A 39 12.76 -2.90 -6.09
C VAL A 39 12.88 -1.42 -6.44
N GLU A 40 14.06 -0.81 -6.26
CA GLU A 40 14.27 0.61 -6.56
C GLU A 40 14.15 0.90 -8.06
N ASP A 41 14.72 0.03 -8.92
CA ASP A 41 14.60 0.16 -10.37
C ASP A 41 13.13 0.06 -10.82
N LEU A 42 12.39 -0.86 -10.22
CA LEU A 42 10.98 -1.06 -10.55
C LEU A 42 10.13 0.14 -10.08
N ALA A 43 10.35 0.63 -8.86
CA ALA A 43 9.67 1.81 -8.34
C ALA A 43 9.94 3.05 -9.20
N SER A 44 11.19 3.24 -9.63
CA SER A 44 11.59 4.30 -10.57
C SER A 44 10.85 4.19 -11.91
N LYS A 45 10.75 2.98 -12.50
CA LYS A 45 10.01 2.76 -13.75
C LYS A 45 8.51 3.04 -13.63
N PHE A 46 7.92 2.77 -12.47
CA PHE A 46 6.54 3.14 -12.18
C PHE A 46 6.39 4.62 -11.83
N GLY A 47 7.43 5.29 -11.37
CA GLY A 47 7.36 6.66 -10.86
C GLY A 47 6.73 6.73 -9.46
N CYS A 48 6.79 5.65 -8.69
CA CYS A 48 6.32 5.58 -7.30
C CYS A 48 7.48 5.45 -6.31
N LYS A 49 7.20 5.59 -5.02
CA LYS A 49 8.22 5.44 -3.97
C LYS A 49 8.44 3.97 -3.64
N VAL A 50 9.62 3.63 -3.10
CA VAL A 50 9.83 2.32 -2.48
C VAL A 50 9.22 2.35 -1.08
N GLY A 51 8.28 1.46 -0.81
CA GLY A 51 7.65 1.31 0.50
C GLY A 51 8.33 0.24 1.34
N SER A 52 8.03 0.23 2.64
CA SER A 52 8.47 -0.81 3.56
C SER A 52 7.35 -1.81 3.84
N PHE A 53 7.72 -3.07 4.10
CA PHE A 53 6.74 -4.12 4.41
C PHE A 53 5.99 -3.86 5.72
N LEU A 54 6.58 -3.11 6.66
CA LEU A 54 5.96 -2.61 7.89
C LEU A 54 5.20 -1.29 7.68
N SER A 55 4.65 -1.07 6.48
CA SER A 55 3.84 0.12 6.21
C SER A 55 2.48 0.02 6.89
N THR A 56 1.91 1.18 7.23
CA THR A 56 0.58 1.25 7.82
C THR A 56 -0.46 1.42 6.72
N TYR A 57 -1.29 0.41 6.48
CA TYR A 57 -2.42 0.49 5.56
C TYR A 57 -3.73 0.60 6.33
N LEU A 58 -4.47 1.69 6.09
CA LEU A 58 -5.73 2.01 6.78
C LEU A 58 -5.63 2.05 8.31
N GLY A 59 -4.43 2.21 8.87
CA GLY A 59 -4.18 2.19 10.32
C GLY A 59 -3.70 0.84 10.86
N ILE A 60 -3.55 -0.18 10.01
CA ILE A 60 -3.03 -1.51 10.37
C ILE A 60 -1.60 -1.64 9.86
N LEU A 61 -0.69 -2.14 10.69
CA LEU A 61 0.65 -2.55 10.24
C LEU A 61 0.53 -3.75 9.29
N LEU A 62 0.83 -3.53 8.01
CA LEU A 62 1.05 -4.60 7.06
C LEU A 62 2.28 -5.42 7.51
N GLY A 63 2.21 -6.74 7.36
CA GLY A 63 3.34 -7.61 7.70
C GLY A 63 3.59 -7.85 9.19
N ALA A 64 2.82 -7.23 10.09
CA ALA A 64 2.89 -7.56 11.51
C ALA A 64 2.39 -9.01 11.75
N PRO A 65 2.96 -9.74 12.74
CA PRO A 65 2.43 -11.04 13.12
C PRO A 65 0.94 -10.94 13.45
N PHE A 66 0.14 -11.92 13.03
CA PHE A 66 -1.31 -11.94 13.30
C PHE A 66 -1.66 -11.77 14.79
N LYS A 67 -0.77 -12.19 15.70
CA LYS A 67 -0.93 -12.07 17.15
C LYS A 67 -0.44 -10.73 17.74
N PHE A 68 -0.05 -9.77 16.90
CA PHE A 68 0.46 -8.48 17.37
C PHE A 68 -0.71 -7.57 17.75
N VAL A 69 -1.26 -7.80 18.95
CA VAL A 69 -2.43 -7.08 19.49
C VAL A 69 -2.22 -5.55 19.46
N VAL A 70 -0.99 -5.10 19.71
CA VAL A 70 -0.61 -3.66 19.69
C VAL A 70 -0.85 -2.99 18.33
N ALA A 71 -0.87 -3.75 17.21
CA ALA A 71 -1.23 -3.17 15.91
C ALA A 71 -2.68 -2.67 15.84
N TRP A 72 -3.55 -3.10 16.76
CA TRP A 72 -4.97 -2.73 16.81
C TRP A 72 -5.26 -1.51 17.68
N ASP A 73 -4.38 -1.17 18.63
CA ASP A 73 -4.59 -0.07 19.59
C ASP A 73 -4.91 1.26 18.87
N GLY A 74 -4.17 1.59 17.82
CA GLY A 74 -4.37 2.83 17.05
C GLY A 74 -5.71 2.88 16.30
N ILE A 75 -6.29 1.72 15.98
CA ILE A 75 -7.61 1.61 15.35
C ILE A 75 -8.69 1.74 16.40
N GLU A 76 -8.57 1.02 17.52
CA GLU A 76 -9.49 1.10 18.65
C GLU A 76 -9.61 2.53 19.17
N GLU A 77 -8.50 3.22 19.38
CA GLU A 77 -8.48 4.60 19.84
C GLU A 77 -9.20 5.54 18.84
N ARG A 78 -9.03 5.32 17.53
CA ARG A 78 -9.72 6.08 16.49
C ARG A 78 -11.22 5.84 16.50
N PHE A 79 -11.64 4.59 16.70
CA PHE A 79 -13.06 4.25 16.84
C PHE A 79 -13.67 4.90 18.08
N HIS A 80 -12.99 4.82 19.23
CA HIS A 80 -13.43 5.47 20.47
C HIS A 80 -13.57 6.99 20.32
N LYS A 81 -12.60 7.66 19.70
CA LYS A 81 -12.67 9.11 19.42
C LYS A 81 -13.86 9.47 18.53
N ARG A 82 -14.12 8.68 17.48
CA ARG A 82 -15.26 8.90 16.59
C ARG A 82 -16.58 8.70 17.32
N LEU A 83 -16.73 7.62 18.09
CA LEU A 83 -17.93 7.36 18.88
C LEU A 83 -18.20 8.45 19.92
N ALA A 84 -17.16 8.96 20.57
CA ALA A 84 -17.30 10.04 21.56
C ALA A 84 -17.83 11.35 20.95
N MET A 85 -17.54 11.64 19.67
CA MET A 85 -18.04 12.81 18.95
C MET A 85 -19.50 12.69 18.49
N TRP A 86 -20.09 11.49 18.56
CA TRP A 86 -21.47 11.22 18.12
C TRP A 86 -22.50 11.47 19.24
N LYS A 87 -22.06 12.06 20.36
CA LYS A 87 -22.89 12.48 21.48
C LYS A 87 -23.10 13.98 21.43
#